data_AF-A0A6B3FPB9-F1
#
_entry.id   AF-A0A6B3FPB9-F1
#
_cell.length_a   1.000
_cell.length_b   1.000
_cell.length_c   1.000
_cell.angle_alpha   90.00
_cell.angle_beta   90.00
_cell.angle_gamma   90.00
#
_symmetry.space_group_name_H-M   'P 1'
#
loop_
_entity.id
_entity.type
_entity.pdbx_description
1 polymer ?
#
loop_
_entity_poly.entity_id
_entity_poly.type
_entity_poly.pdbx_seq_one_letter_code
_entity_poly.pdbx_strand_id
1 'polypeptide(L)' 'MTEAEQSTPVHGIPCWVSLMARDLRAAQDFYGPVLGWTFRSGSLGEGFSVAHADALPVAGIGQIAPGLPAAVSWTP' A
#
# COMPACT_ATOMS: atom_id res chain seq x y z
N MET A 1 -15.91 -15.34 9.22
CA MET A 1 -14.84 -14.63 9.94
C MET A 1 -13.58 -15.43 9.68
N THR A 2 -12.90 -15.16 8.57
CA THR A 2 -11.72 -15.92 8.16
C THR A 2 -10.55 -15.34 8.92
N GLU A 3 -10.03 -16.13 9.85
CA GLU A 3 -8.83 -15.82 10.62
C GLU A 3 -7.69 -15.58 9.63
N ALA A 4 -7.17 -14.36 9.55
CA ALA A 4 -5.96 -14.09 8.80
C ALA A 4 -4.85 -14.93 9.45
N GLU A 5 -4.28 -15.88 8.70
CA GLU A 5 -3.12 -16.65 9.13
C GLU A 5 -2.00 -15.68 9.52
N GLN A 6 -1.82 -15.47 10.83
CA GLN A 6 -0.74 -14.67 11.37
C GLN A 6 0.55 -15.46 11.21
N SER A 7 1.18 -15.34 10.04
CA SER A 7 2.45 -15.98 9.76
C SER A 7 3.52 -15.33 10.64
N THR A 8 4.17 -16.12 11.50
CA THR A 8 5.28 -15.64 12.34
C THR A 8 6.35 -15.02 11.44
N PRO A 9 6.69 -13.72 11.58
CA PRO A 9 7.66 -13.08 10.71
C PRO A 9 9.04 -13.72 10.95
N VAL A 10 9.50 -14.52 9.98
CA VAL A 10 10.85 -15.08 9.97
C VAL A 10 11.79 -14.04 9.38
N HIS A 11 12.98 -13.93 9.96
CA HIS A 11 14.00 -13.00 9.49
C HIS A 11 14.34 -13.29 8.01
N GLY A 12 14.23 -12.27 7.15
CA GLY A 12 14.53 -12.37 5.72
C GLY A 12 13.32 -12.57 4.79
N ILE A 13 12.10 -12.70 5.31
CA ILE A 13 10.88 -12.72 4.47
C ILE A 13 10.46 -11.28 4.17
N PRO A 14 10.19 -10.92 2.90
CA PRO A 14 9.61 -9.61 2.57
C PRO A 14 8.26 -9.47 3.28
N CYS A 15 8.19 -8.55 4.23
CA CYS A 15 7.02 -8.32 5.08
C CYS A 15 6.24 -7.06 4.69
N TRP A 16 6.70 -6.35 3.67
CA TRP A 16 6.14 -5.07 3.25
C TRP A 16 6.27 -4.91 1.74
N VAL A 17 5.34 -4.20 1.13
CA VAL A 17 5.44 -3.77 -0.27
C VAL A 17 5.02 -2.31 -0.39
N SER A 18 5.62 -1.60 -1.34
CA SER A 18 5.27 -0.21 -1.63
C SER A 18 4.91 -0.04 -3.11
N LEU A 19 3.88 0.74 -3.38
CA LEU A 19 3.47 1.12 -4.73
C LEU A 19 3.76 2.61 -4.95
N MET A 20 4.48 2.91 -6.01
CA MET A 20 4.53 4.26 -6.57
C MET A 20 3.46 4.38 -7.66
N ALA A 21 2.46 5.23 -7.46
CA ALA A 21 1.34 5.45 -8.37
C ALA A 21 1.36 6.87 -8.95
N ARG A 22 0.77 7.07 -10.13
CA ARG A 22 0.58 8.43 -10.69
C ARG A 22 -0.53 9.20 -9.99
N ASP A 23 -1.55 8.48 -9.55
CA ASP A 23 -2.72 8.99 -8.85
C ASP A 23 -3.00 8.07 -7.67
N LEU A 24 -2.86 8.61 -6.47
CA LEU A 24 -3.08 7.88 -5.24
C LEU A 24 -4.56 7.46 -5.09
N ARG A 25 -5.50 8.35 -5.41
CA ARG A 25 -6.93 8.07 -5.28
C ARG A 25 -7.35 6.98 -6.26
N ALA A 26 -6.89 7.04 -7.51
CA ALA A 26 -7.19 5.99 -8.49
C ALA A 26 -6.65 4.61 -8.05
N ALA A 27 -5.46 4.57 -7.43
CA ALA A 27 -4.92 3.33 -6.88
C ALA A 27 -5.77 2.82 -5.70
N GLN A 28 -6.23 3.70 -4.80
CA GLN A 28 -7.09 3.34 -3.68
C GLN A 28 -8.46 2.82 -4.15
N ASP A 29 -9.09 3.50 -5.10
CA ASP A 29 -10.38 3.12 -5.67
C ASP A 29 -10.32 1.77 -6.40
N PHE A 30 -9.15 1.42 -6.94
CA PHE A 30 -8.92 0.11 -7.57
C PHE A 30 -8.62 -0.98 -6.54
N TYR A 31 -7.61 -0.80 -5.68
CA TYR A 31 -7.15 -1.85 -4.76
C TYR A 31 -8.05 -2.05 -3.56
N GLY A 32 -8.83 -1.03 -3.16
CA GLY A 32 -9.84 -1.15 -2.10
C GLY A 32 -10.81 -2.31 -2.35
N PRO A 33 -11.57 -2.33 -3.45
CA PRO A 33 -12.48 -3.42 -3.76
C PRO A 33 -11.78 -4.70 -4.21
N VAL A 34 -10.65 -4.61 -4.93
CA VAL A 34 -9.96 -5.80 -5.48
C VAL A 34 -9.29 -6.63 -4.39
N LEU A 35 -8.66 -5.97 -3.41
CA LEU A 35 -7.89 -6.63 -2.34
C LEU A 35 -8.57 -6.52 -0.96
N GLY A 36 -9.72 -5.85 -0.87
CA GLY A 36 -10.41 -5.62 0.40
C GLY A 36 -9.67 -4.63 1.32
N TRP A 37 -8.88 -3.72 0.75
CA TRP A 37 -8.04 -2.82 1.52
C TRP A 37 -8.76 -1.56 1.99
N THR A 38 -8.38 -1.09 3.17
CA THR A 38 -8.71 0.24 3.67
C THR A 38 -7.45 1.12 3.71
N PHE A 39 -7.60 2.43 3.58
CA PHE A 39 -6.46 3.33 3.44
C PHE A 39 -6.45 4.37 4.56
N ARG A 40 -5.27 4.61 5.12
CA ARG A 40 -5.03 5.67 6.11
C ARG A 40 -3.95 6.59 5.60
N SER A 41 -4.18 7.90 5.65
CA SER A 41 -3.16 8.89 5.31
C SER A 41 -1.94 8.70 6.21
N GLY A 42 -0.76 8.61 5.61
CA GLY A 42 0.48 8.48 6.37
C GLY A 42 1.03 9.83 6.82
N SER A 43 2.11 9.81 7.59
CA SER A 43 2.79 11.00 8.09
C SER A 43 3.49 11.85 7.00
N LEU A 44 3.60 11.33 5.77
CA LEU A 44 4.19 12.03 4.62
C LEU A 44 3.21 12.97 3.88
N GLY A 45 2.01 13.21 4.41
CA GLY A 45 1.02 14.12 3.84
C GLY A 45 0.11 13.47 2.78
N GLU A 46 -0.63 14.28 2.03
CA GLU A 46 -1.69 13.83 1.10
C GLU A 46 -1.18 12.95 -0.06
N GLY A 47 0.13 12.93 -0.31
CA GLY A 47 0.75 12.12 -1.34
C GLY A 47 1.09 10.69 -0.93
N PHE A 48 0.78 10.26 0.30
CA PHE A 48 1.09 8.90 0.77
C PHE A 48 -0.01 8.33 1.66
N SER A 49 -0.30 7.05 1.50
CA SER A 49 -1.23 6.31 2.35
C SER A 49 -0.75 4.90 2.63
N VAL A 50 -1.12 4.40 3.80
CA VAL A 50 -0.88 3.01 4.19
C VAL A 50 -2.16 2.21 3.93
N ALA A 51 -2.05 1.17 3.13
CA ALA A 51 -3.09 0.19 2.89
C ALA A 51 -3.14 -0.84 4.03
N HIS A 52 -4.34 -1.18 4.45
CA HIS A 52 -4.60 -2.14 5.51
C HIS A 52 -5.56 -3.22 5.01
N ALA A 53 -5.21 -4.48 5.25
CA ALA A 53 -6.16 -5.59 5.20
C ALA A 53 -6.74 -5.74 6.60
N ASP A 54 -8.04 -5.48 6.76
CA ASP A 54 -8.69 -5.31 8.06
C ASP A 54 -7.95 -4.27 8.94
N ALA A 55 -7.33 -4.72 10.03
CA ALA A 55 -6.56 -3.89 10.97
C ALA A 55 -5.04 -3.96 10.71
N LEU A 56 -4.58 -4.82 9.81
CA LEU A 56 -3.15 -5.07 9.59
C LEU A 56 -2.62 -4.17 8.47
N PRO A 57 -1.54 -3.39 8.70
CA PRO A 57 -0.91 -2.63 7.65
C PRO A 57 -0.15 -3.60 6.71
N VAL A 58 -0.42 -3.51 5.40
CA VAL A 58 0.09 -4.47 4.41
C VAL A 58 0.92 -3.82 3.30
N ALA A 59 0.68 -2.54 2.99
CA ALA A 59 1.41 -1.84 1.94
C ALA A 59 1.46 -0.33 2.13
N GLY A 60 2.47 0.31 1.54
CA GLY A 60 2.50 1.76 1.34
C GLY A 60 2.13 2.12 -0.10
N ILE A 61 1.34 3.18 -0.31
CA ILE A 61 1.07 3.72 -1.64
C ILE A 61 1.46 5.20 -1.64
N GLY A 62 2.45 5.53 -2.45
CA GLY A 62 2.92 6.89 -2.67
C GLY A 62 2.54 7.41 -4.05
N GLN A 63 2.19 8.68 -4.13
CA GLN A 63 2.01 9.38 -5.38
C GLN A 63 3.36 9.89 -5.89
N ILE A 64 3.65 9.59 -7.15
CA ILE A 64 4.79 10.17 -7.88
C ILE A 64 4.50 11.66 -8.07
N ALA A 65 5.43 12.51 -7.62
CA ALA A 65 5.30 13.95 -7.81
C ALA A 65 5.20 14.29 -9.31
N PRO A 66 4.35 15.26 -9.71
CA PRO A 66 4.24 15.67 -11.10
C PRO A 66 5.60 16.08 -11.68
N GLY A 67 5.92 15.58 -12.87
CA GLY A 67 7.18 15.89 -13.57
C GLY A 67 8.38 15.02 -13.19
N LEU A 68 8.28 14.15 -12.17
CA LEU A 68 9.31 13.14 -11.94
C LEU A 68 9.23 12.03 -13.00
N PRO A 69 10.33 11.66 -13.68
CA PRO A 69 10.36 10.54 -14.61
C PRO A 69 10.49 9.19 -13.87
N ALA A 70 9.62 8.96 -12.88
CA ALA A 70 9.56 7.70 -12.15
C ALA A 70 8.52 6.76 -12.75
N ALA A 71 8.81 5.46 -12.75
CA ALA A 71 7.88 4.43 -13.19
C ALA A 71 6.84 4.13 -12.12
N VAL A 72 5.65 3.72 -12.56
CA VAL A 72 4.65 3.09 -11.69
C VAL A 72 5.12 1.66 -11.43
N SER A 73 5.46 1.36 -10.18
CA SER A 73 6.06 0.09 -9.82
C SER A 73 5.70 -0.33 -8.40
N TRP A 74 5.57 -1.64 -8.21
CA TRP A 74 5.61 -2.27 -6.91
C TRP A 74 7.07 -2.54 -6.52
N THR A 75 7.44 -2.17 -5.30
CA THR A 75 8.76 -2.47 -4.70
C THR A 75 8.56 -3.33 -3.45
N PRO A 76 9.40 -4.34 -3.24
CA PRO A 76 9.46 -5.06 -1.96
C PRO A 76 10.06 -4.19 -0.84
#